data_AF-A0A914QR14-F1
#
_entry.id   AF-A0A914QR14-F1
#
_cell.length_a   1.000
_cell.length_b   1.000
_cell.length_c   1.000
_cell.angle_alpha   90.00
_cell.angle_beta   90.00
_cell.angle_gamma   90.00
#
_symmetry.space_group_name_H-M   'P 1'
#
loop_
_entity.id
_entity.type
_entity.pdbx_description
1 polymer ?
#
loop_
_entity_poly.entity_id
_entity_poly.type
_entity_poly.pdbx_seq_one_letter_code
_entity_poly.pdbx_strand_id
1 'polypeptide(L)'
;MKLTLTEYSLLRLLLFLTPVPGLSPQGKKIIKNASKFYREILVSQILKTTNNSIDKAMERMGTVMKFIYVIEEAKCYTDQNFSVMTLFNIADVKGELPYEVHIRKGLKN
;
A
#
# COMPACT_ATOMS: atom_id res chain seq x y z
N MET A 1 12.30 -9.83 12.26
CA MET A 1 11.07 -9.51 13.01
C MET A 1 9.87 -9.75 12.10
N LYS A 2 8.89 -10.59 12.50
CA LYS A 2 7.80 -11.07 11.63
C LYS A 2 6.53 -10.23 11.81
N LEU A 3 5.88 -9.83 10.72
CA LEU A 3 4.53 -9.25 10.74
C LEU A 3 3.50 -10.33 11.09
N THR A 4 2.52 -9.99 11.93
CA THR A 4 1.34 -10.83 12.11
C THR A 4 0.42 -10.69 10.90
N LEU A 5 -0.45 -11.68 10.68
CA LEU A 5 -1.43 -11.63 9.60
C LEU A 5 -2.35 -10.41 9.72
N THR A 6 -2.75 -10.05 10.94
CA THR A 6 -3.62 -8.90 11.21
C THR A 6 -2.95 -7.58 10.85
N GLU A 7 -1.71 -7.37 11.30
CA GLU A 7 -0.96 -6.16 10.95
C GLU A 7 -0.71 -6.07 9.45
N TYR A 8 -0.40 -7.19 8.79
CA TYR A 8 -0.22 -7.24 7.35
C TYR A 8 -1.52 -6.88 6.59
N SER A 9 -2.66 -7.41 7.00
CA SER A 9 -3.97 -7.07 6.40
C SER A 9 -4.31 -5.59 6.59
N LEU A 10 -4.06 -5.04 7.78
CA LEU A 10 -4.29 -3.62 8.05
C LEU A 10 -3.35 -2.73 7.23
N LEU A 11 -2.07 -3.11 7.10
CA LEU A 11 -1.12 -2.42 6.23
C LEU A 11 -1.59 -2.40 4.76
N ARG A 12 -2.10 -3.53 4.24
CA ARG A 12 -2.66 -3.59 2.88
C ARG A 12 -3.85 -2.64 2.69
N LEU A 13 -4.75 -2.59 3.67
CA LEU A 13 -5.88 -1.65 3.65
C LEU A 13 -5.40 -0.20 3.66
N LEU A 14 -4.39 0.13 4.47
CA LEU A 14 -3.84 1.48 4.54
C LEU A 14 -3.17 1.89 3.22
N LEU A 15 -2.44 0.99 2.57
CA LEU A 15 -1.86 1.20 1.25
C LEU A 15 -2.94 1.41 0.17
N PHE A 16 -4.01 0.60 0.21
CA PHE A 16 -5.14 0.75 -0.70
C PHE A 16 -5.87 2.09 -0.51
N LEU A 17 -6.02 2.53 0.74
CA LEU A 17 -6.64 3.80 1.11
C LEU A 17 -5.67 4.99 1.00
N THR A 18 -4.80 4.98 0.01
CA THR A 18 -3.93 6.10 -0.31
C THR A 18 -4.66 7.04 -1.28
N PRO A 19 -4.77 8.34 -0.98
CA PRO A 19 -5.43 9.28 -1.88
C PRO A 19 -4.65 9.38 -3.19
N VAL A 20 -5.32 9.06 -4.30
CA VAL A 20 -4.75 9.15 -5.65
C VAL A 20 -5.20 10.45 -6.35
N PRO A 21 -4.40 10.98 -7.30
CA PRO A 21 -4.83 12.05 -8.19
C PRO A 21 -6.13 11.70 -8.92
N GLY A 22 -6.97 12.71 -9.19
CA GLY A 22 -8.24 12.53 -9.90
C GLY A 22 -9.46 12.19 -9.05
N LEU A 23 -9.29 11.93 -7.74
CA LEU A 23 -10.43 11.76 -6.84
C LEU A 23 -11.19 13.07 -6.62
N SER A 24 -12.52 12.98 -6.58
CA SER A 24 -13.39 14.08 -6.16
C SER A 24 -13.08 14.51 -4.72
N PRO A 25 -13.38 15.75 -4.31
CA PRO A 25 -13.18 16.20 -2.93
C PRO A 25 -13.86 15.30 -1.90
N GLN A 26 -15.06 14.79 -2.22
CA GLN A 26 -15.80 13.86 -1.37
C GLN A 26 -15.10 12.49 -1.29
N GLY A 27 -14.59 11.96 -2.42
CA GLY A 27 -13.81 10.73 -2.44
C GLY A 27 -12.54 10.84 -1.59
N LYS A 28 -11.81 11.95 -1.68
CA LYS A 28 -10.64 12.23 -0.84
C LYS A 28 -11.01 12.23 0.65
N LYS A 29 -12.15 12.81 1.03
CA LYS A 29 -12.64 12.83 2.41
C LYS A 29 -12.98 11.42 2.92
N ILE A 30 -13.65 10.60 2.09
CA ILE A 30 -13.99 9.21 2.44
C ILE A 30 -12.71 8.40 2.67
N ILE A 31 -11.76 8.45 1.75
CA ILE A 31 -10.48 7.73 1.87
C ILE A 31 -9.71 8.18 3.11
N LYS A 32 -9.62 9.50 3.37
CA LYS A 32 -8.95 10.03 4.55
C LYS A 32 -9.59 9.51 5.85
N ASN A 33 -10.92 9.50 5.93
CA ASN A 33 -11.64 9.02 7.11
C ASN A 33 -11.46 7.51 7.31
N ALA A 34 -11.56 6.73 6.24
CA ALA A 34 -11.32 5.29 6.30
C ALA A 34 -9.88 4.98 6.71
N SER A 35 -8.88 5.67 6.13
CA SER A 35 -7.47 5.52 6.49
C SER A 35 -7.25 5.83 7.97
N LYS A 36 -7.86 6.91 8.49
CA LYS A 36 -7.80 7.26 9.91
C LYS A 36 -8.36 6.12 10.80
N PHE A 37 -9.55 5.61 10.48
CA PHE A 37 -10.19 4.52 11.21
C PHE A 37 -9.30 3.27 11.28
N TYR A 38 -8.74 2.83 10.16
CA TYR A 38 -7.88 1.64 10.15
C TYR A 38 -6.52 1.86 10.83
N ARG A 39 -5.99 3.09 10.86
CA ARG A 39 -4.80 3.43 11.66
C ARG A 39 -5.09 3.30 13.15
N GLU A 40 -6.24 3.77 13.61
CA GLU A 40 -6.66 3.64 15.01
C GLU A 40 -6.82 2.16 15.42
N ILE A 41 -7.38 1.33 14.53
CA ILE A 41 -7.45 -0.13 14.75
C ILE A 41 -6.06 -0.75 14.84
N LEU A 42 -5.14 -0.37 13.95
CA LEU A 42 -3.77 -0.88 13.96
C LEU A 42 -3.05 -0.52 15.26
N VAL A 43 -3.17 0.73 15.72
CA VAL A 43 -2.59 1.18 17.00
C VAL A 43 -3.21 0.41 18.17
N SER A 44 -4.54 0.26 18.21
CA SER A 44 -5.23 -0.50 19.25
C SER A 44 -4.78 -1.97 19.28
N GLN A 45 -4.63 -2.60 18.12
CA GLN A 45 -4.16 -3.97 18.02
C GLN A 45 -2.72 -4.12 18.51
N ILE A 46 -1.83 -3.20 18.11
CA ILE A 46 -0.44 -3.20 18.56
C ILE A 46 -0.38 -3.05 20.08
N LEU A 47 -1.11 -2.09 20.66
CA LEU A 47 -1.18 -1.90 22.11
C LEU A 47 -1.63 -3.16 22.84
N LYS A 48 -2.66 -3.86 22.33
CA LYS A 48 -3.11 -5.14 22.90
C LYS A 48 -2.00 -6.18 22.89
N THR A 49 -1.27 -6.30 21.78
CA THR A 49 -0.17 -7.27 21.66
C THR A 49 1.08 -6.90 22.45
N THR A 50 1.24 -5.64 22.85
CA THR A 50 2.36 -5.15 23.66
C THR A 50 2.00 -4.94 25.13
N ASN A 51 0.90 -5.55 25.60
CA ASN A 51 0.39 -5.42 26.98
C ASN A 51 0.21 -3.95 27.41
N ASN A 52 -0.27 -3.10 26.51
CA ASN A 52 -0.49 -1.66 26.69
C ASN A 52 0.77 -0.87 27.07
N SER A 53 1.97 -1.42 26.87
CA SER A 53 3.21 -0.65 26.98
C SER A 53 3.37 0.27 25.78
N ILE A 54 3.40 1.58 26.04
CA ILE A 54 3.54 2.62 25.02
C ILE A 54 4.89 2.48 24.30
N ASP A 55 5.98 2.30 25.05
CA ASP A 55 7.33 2.17 24.47
C ASP A 55 7.43 0.99 23.49
N LYS A 56 6.94 -0.17 23.92
CA LYS A 56 6.88 -1.37 23.07
C LYS A 56 5.95 -1.20 21.87
N ALA A 57 4.83 -0.50 22.06
CA ALA A 57 3.90 -0.21 20.98
C ALA A 57 4.52 0.73 19.94
N MET A 58 5.27 1.74 20.36
CA MET A 58 5.99 2.66 19.48
C MET A 58 7.09 1.93 18.70
N GLU A 59 7.87 1.06 19.35
CA GLU A 59 8.88 0.23 18.70
C GLU A 59 8.25 -0.71 17.65
N ARG A 60 7.15 -1.38 18.01
CA ARG A 60 6.42 -2.25 17.09
C ARG A 60 5.83 -1.48 15.93
N MET A 61 5.20 -0.33 16.19
CA MET A 61 4.63 0.53 15.15
C MET A 61 5.72 1.02 14.19
N GLY A 62 6.88 1.43 14.69
CA GLY A 62 8.02 1.79 13.85
C GLY A 62 8.45 0.63 12.95
N THR A 63 8.46 -0.60 13.47
CA THR A 63 8.76 -1.79 12.66
C THR A 63 7.70 -2.07 11.61
N VAL A 64 6.42 -1.98 11.96
CA VAL A 64 5.29 -2.19 11.04
C VAL A 64 5.32 -1.16 9.90
N MET A 65 5.60 0.10 10.22
CA MET A 65 5.66 1.18 9.22
C MET A 65 6.85 1.07 8.27
N LYS A 66 7.98 0.47 8.67
CA LYS A 66 9.12 0.21 7.76
C LYS A 66 8.73 -0.67 6.56
N PHE A 67 7.74 -1.55 6.73
CA PHE A 67 7.26 -2.38 5.62
C PHE A 67 6.54 -1.58 4.53
N ILE A 68 5.93 -0.44 4.86
CA ILE A 68 5.29 0.44 3.87
C ILE A 68 6.34 0.91 2.86
N TYR A 69 7.46 1.43 3.36
CA TYR A 69 8.56 1.90 2.51
C TYR A 69 9.10 0.79 1.59
N VAL A 70 9.33 -0.42 2.14
CA VAL A 70 9.80 -1.57 1.36
C VAL A 70 8.79 -1.95 0.26
N ILE A 71 7.48 -1.88 0.56
CA ILE A 71 6.43 -2.19 -0.43
C ILE A 71 6.38 -1.12 -1.52
N GLU A 72 6.56 0.16 -1.19
CA GLU A 72 6.58 1.26 -2.16
C GLU A 72 7.79 1.17 -3.11
N GLU A 73 8.97 0.87 -2.59
CA GLU A 73 10.17 0.59 -3.40
C GLU A 73 9.95 -0.63 -4.31
N ALA A 74 9.49 -1.75 -3.75
CA ALA A 74 9.23 -2.98 -4.51
C ALA A 74 8.20 -2.74 -5.63
N LYS A 75 7.19 -1.91 -5.38
CA LYS A 75 6.22 -1.50 -6.40
C LYS A 75 6.91 -0.75 -7.53
N CYS A 76 7.81 0.20 -7.26
CA CYS A 76 8.51 0.95 -8.30
C CYS A 76 9.29 0.02 -9.25
N TYR A 77 10.09 -0.90 -8.70
CA TYR A 77 10.81 -1.90 -9.49
C TYR A 77 9.87 -2.81 -10.28
N THR A 78 8.77 -3.23 -9.65
CA THR A 78 7.77 -4.10 -10.30
C THR A 78 7.10 -3.38 -11.47
N ASP A 79 6.65 -2.14 -11.28
CA ASP A 79 6.00 -1.34 -12.32
C ASP A 79 6.91 -1.10 -13.52
N GLN A 80 8.20 -0.80 -13.28
CA GLN A 80 9.19 -0.63 -14.36
C GLN A 80 9.38 -1.92 -15.16
N ASN A 81 9.58 -3.05 -14.46
CA ASN A 81 9.77 -4.34 -15.11
C ASN A 81 8.54 -4.78 -15.92
N PHE A 82 7.34 -4.64 -15.36
CA PHE A 82 6.10 -4.95 -16.07
C PHE A 82 5.88 -4.04 -17.28
N SER A 83 6.25 -2.77 -17.21
CA SER A 83 6.17 -1.84 -18.35
C SER A 83 7.06 -2.33 -19.49
N VAL A 84 8.31 -2.71 -19.21
CA VAL A 84 9.25 -3.26 -20.20
C VAL A 84 8.73 -4.59 -20.78
N MET A 85 8.30 -5.52 -19.92
CA MET A 85 7.78 -6.82 -20.37
C MET A 85 6.54 -6.68 -21.26
N THR A 86 5.66 -5.72 -20.94
CA THR A 86 4.46 -5.45 -21.72
C THR A 86 4.79 -4.75 -23.06
N LEU A 87 5.74 -3.81 -23.07
CA LEU A 87 6.16 -3.10 -24.29
C LEU A 87 6.78 -4.03 -25.32
N PHE A 88 7.66 -4.92 -24.87
CA PHE A 88 8.38 -5.84 -25.75
C PHE A 88 7.67 -7.20 -25.90
N ASN A 89 6.46 -7.34 -25.35
CA ASN A 89 5.66 -8.57 -25.33
C ASN A 89 6.47 -9.82 -24.88
N ILE A 90 7.39 -9.65 -23.93
CA ILE A 90 8.38 -10.69 -23.56
C ILE A 90 7.72 -11.85 -22.80
N ALA A 91 6.52 -11.68 -22.26
CA ALA A 91 5.84 -12.68 -21.44
C ALA A 91 4.43 -13.05 -21.91
N ASP A 92 4.09 -12.80 -23.18
CA ASP A 92 2.77 -13.10 -23.75
C ASP A 92 1.64 -12.58 -22.84
N VAL A 93 1.81 -11.33 -22.38
CA VAL A 93 0.95 -10.70 -21.36
C VAL A 93 -0.40 -10.40 -22.01
N LYS A 94 -1.29 -11.40 -21.98
CA LYS A 94 -2.61 -11.35 -22.65
C LYS A 94 -3.58 -10.42 -21.94
N GLY A 95 -4.29 -9.62 -22.71
CA GLY A 95 -5.37 -8.73 -22.26
C GLY A 95 -4.98 -7.25 -22.26
N GLU A 96 -5.99 -6.38 -22.21
CA GLU A 96 -5.79 -4.92 -22.28
C GLU A 96 -5.33 -4.32 -20.94
N LEU A 97 -5.72 -4.92 -19.81
CA LEU A 97 -5.50 -4.34 -18.47
C LEU A 97 -4.02 -4.06 -18.15
N PRO A 98 -3.06 -4.98 -18.39
CA PRO A 98 -1.64 -4.70 -18.12
C PRO A 98 -1.09 -3.57 -19.00
N TYR A 99 -1.49 -3.53 -20.28
CA TYR A 99 -1.13 -2.45 -21.20
C TYR A 99 -1.72 -1.10 -20.78
N GLU A 100 -2.99 -1.06 -20.37
CA GLU A 100 -3.64 0.16 -19.89
C GLU A 100 -3.03 0.70 -18.60
N VAL A 101 -2.68 -0.19 -17.68
CA VAL A 101 -2.14 0.16 -16.36
C VAL A 101 -0.68 0.58 -16.46
N HIS A 102 0.15 -0.15 -17.21
CA HIS A 102 1.61 0.03 -17.21
C HIS A 102 2.16 0.84 -18.39
N ILE A 103 1.44 0.94 -19.52
CA ILE A 103 1.92 1.68 -20.71
C ILE A 103 1.09 2.95 -20.94
N ARG A 104 -0.23 2.81 -21.08
CA ARG A 104 -1.12 3.94 -21.43
C ARG A 104 -1.14 5.05 -20.37
N LYS A 105 -0.94 4.69 -19.10
CA LYS A 105 -0.89 5.63 -17.98
C LYS A 105 0.40 6.46 -17.95
N GLY A 106 1.51 5.92 -18.46
CA GLY A 106 2.79 6.63 -18.58
C GLY A 106 2.84 7.63 -19.73
N LEU A 107 2.05 7.42 -20.79
CA LEU A 107 1.99 8.26 -21.99
C LEU A 107 1.06 9.49 -21.86
N LYS A 108 0.36 9.65 -20.74
CA LYS A 108 -0.59 10.76 -20.48
C LYS A 108 -0.06 11.82 -19.51
N ASN A 109 1.20 11.71 -19.08
CA ASN A 109 1.94 12.76 -18.39
C ASN A 109 2.94 13.39 -19.36
#